data_AF-S9SGH3-F1
#
_entry.id   AF-S9SGH3-F1
#
_cell.length_a   1.000
_cell.length_b   1.000
_cell.length_c   1.000
_cell.angle_alpha   90.00
_cell.angle_beta   90.00
_cell.angle_gamma   90.00
#
_symmetry.space_group_name_H-M   'P 1'
#
loop_
_entity.id
_entity.type
_entity.pdbx_description
1 polymer ?
#
loop_
_entity_poly.entity_id
_entity_poly.type
_entity_poly.pdbx_seq_one_letter_code
_entity_poly.pdbx_strand_id
1 'polypeptide(L)' 'MPSPQTIAKQTVAALIREARQAGWVRAKFEIRPDGSVTVDAGMTETEGGDDFLEDDLRMGK' A
#
# COMPACT_ATOMS: atom_id res chain seq x y z
N MET A 1 8.26 1.06 -27.78
CA MET A 1 7.76 1.90 -26.66
C MET A 1 7.47 0.99 -25.48
N PRO A 2 7.79 1.39 -24.24
CA PRO A 2 7.49 0.57 -23.06
C PRO A 2 5.98 0.36 -22.92
N SER A 3 5.57 -0.80 -22.39
CA SER A 3 4.16 -1.10 -22.18
C SER A 3 3.54 -0.14 -21.15
N PRO A 4 2.22 0.11 -21.20
CA PRO A 4 1.53 0.91 -20.17
C PRO A 4 1.81 0.42 -18.74
N GLN A 5 1.91 -0.91 -18.54
CA GLN A 5 2.26 -1.47 -17.23
C GLN A 5 3.70 -1.12 -16.81
N THR A 6 4.63 -1.07 -17.77
CA THR A 6 6.04 -0.68 -17.50
C THR A 6 6.11 0.78 -17.09
N ILE A 7 5.38 1.65 -17.78
CA ILE A 7 5.29 3.09 -17.44
C ILE A 7 4.68 3.26 -16.04
N ALA A 8 3.58 2.58 -15.75
CA ALA A 8 2.92 2.66 -14.44
C ALA A 8 3.82 2.19 -13.30
N LYS A 9 4.57 1.08 -13.50
CA LYS A 9 5.56 0.60 -12.52
C LYS A 9 6.69 1.61 -12.29
N GLN A 10 7.20 2.23 -13.34
CA GLN A 10 8.25 3.24 -13.23
C GLN A 10 7.77 4.48 -12.47
N THR A 11 6.56 4.96 -12.75
CA THR A 11 5.94 6.08 -12.03
C THR A 11 5.73 5.76 -10.56
N VAL A 12 5.20 4.58 -10.23
CA VAL A 12 5.02 4.14 -8.84
C VAL A 12 6.36 4.03 -8.11
N ALA A 13 7.39 3.49 -8.75
CA ALA A 13 8.71 3.37 -8.14
C ALA A 13 9.32 4.74 -7.82
N ALA A 14 9.16 5.72 -8.71
CA ALA A 14 9.60 7.09 -8.46
C ALA A 14 8.86 7.71 -7.27
N LEU A 15 7.53 7.56 -7.24
CA LEU A 15 6.69 8.12 -6.19
C LEU A 15 6.95 7.49 -4.81
N ILE A 16 7.18 6.18 -4.74
CA ILE A 16 7.60 5.50 -3.50
C ILE A 16 8.92 6.08 -3.00
N ARG A 17 9.89 6.30 -3.89
CA ARG A 17 11.20 6.86 -3.51
C ARG A 17 11.06 8.27 -2.94
N GLU A 18 10.29 9.13 -3.58
CA GLU A 18 10.04 10.50 -3.09
C GLU A 18 9.27 10.49 -1.77
N ALA A 19 8.25 9.63 -1.64
CA ALA A 19 7.51 9.43 -0.40
C ALA A 19 8.43 9.02 0.76
N ARG A 20 9.37 8.10 0.53
CA ARG A 20 10.37 7.69 1.53
C ARG A 20 11.28 8.86 1.93
N GLN A 21 11.72 9.67 0.96
CA GLN A 21 12.53 10.87 1.23
C GLN A 21 11.74 11.94 2.01
N ALA A 22 10.43 12.04 1.79
CA ALA A 22 9.53 12.91 2.52
C ALA A 22 9.15 12.37 3.92
N GLY A 23 9.69 11.22 4.34
CA GLY A 23 9.44 10.64 5.66
C GLY A 23 8.15 9.84 5.77
N TRP A 24 7.55 9.41 4.65
CA TRP A 24 6.37 8.55 4.70
C TRP A 24 6.76 7.15 5.17
N VAL A 25 6.13 6.73 6.26
CA VAL A 25 6.36 5.44 6.90
C VAL A 25 5.69 4.31 6.10
N ARG A 26 4.55 4.60 5.46
CA ARG A 26 3.82 3.67 4.60
C ARG A 26 3.38 4.35 3.32
N ALA A 27 3.52 3.66 2.20
CA ALA A 27 2.93 4.03 0.91
C ALA A 27 2.56 2.76 0.14
N LYS A 28 1.26 2.55 -0.10
CA LYS A 28 0.70 1.45 -0.89
C LYS A 28 0.04 2.02 -2.13
N PHE A 29 0.40 1.44 -3.28
CA PHE A 29 -0.11 1.84 -4.58
C PHE A 29 -0.86 0.66 -5.20
N GLU A 30 -2.13 0.85 -5.49
CA GLU A 30 -2.94 -0.10 -6.25
C GLU A 30 -3.28 0.52 -7.61
N ILE A 31 -2.87 -0.17 -8.69
CA ILE A 31 -3.21 0.22 -10.06
C ILE A 31 -4.21 -0.81 -10.57
N ARG A 32 -5.42 -0.37 -10.88
CA ARG A 32 -6.46 -1.23 -11.41
C ARG A 32 -6.41 -1.30 -12.93
N PRO A 33 -6.93 -2.39 -13.53
CA PRO A 33 -6.94 -2.57 -15.00
C PRO A 33 -7.76 -1.50 -15.75
N ASP A 34 -8.72 -0.85 -15.08
CA ASP A 34 -9.52 0.26 -15.60
C ASP A 34 -8.74 1.59 -15.65
N GLY A 35 -7.48 1.59 -15.21
CA GLY A 35 -6.61 2.76 -15.18
C GLY A 35 -6.75 3.61 -13.91
N SER A 36 -7.63 3.25 -12.98
CA SER A 36 -7.73 3.93 -11.70
C SER A 36 -6.53 3.58 -10.79
N VAL A 37 -6.10 4.57 -10.00
CA VAL A 37 -4.96 4.43 -9.07
C VAL A 37 -5.42 4.84 -7.68
N THR A 38 -5.23 3.95 -6.71
CA THR A 38 -5.45 4.25 -5.30
C THR A 38 -4.10 4.32 -4.58
N VAL A 39 -3.90 5.40 -3.84
CA VAL A 39 -2.70 5.64 -3.05
C VAL A 39 -3.10 5.74 -1.58
N ASP A 40 -2.60 4.81 -0.78
CA ASP A 40 -2.74 4.80 0.66
C ASP A 40 -1.38 5.15 1.27
N ALA A 41 -1.26 6.33 1.86
CA ALA A 41 -0.01 6.87 2.34
C ALA A 41 -0.15 7.52 3.72
N GLY A 42 0.84 7.29 4.58
CA GLY A 42 0.86 7.79 5.95
C GLY A 42 2.27 8.16 6.40
N MET A 43 2.37 9.30 7.10
CA MET A 43 3.58 9.72 7.82
C MET A 43 3.73 9.04 9.19
N THR A 44 2.69 8.36 9.64
CA THR A 44 2.69 7.53 10.86
C THR A 44 2.51 6.08 10.46
N GLU A 45 3.03 5.16 11.26
CA GLU A 45 2.49 3.80 11.26
C GLU A 45 0.98 3.91 11.46
N THR A 46 0.22 3.30 10.55
CA THR A 46 -1.17 3.01 10.87
C THR A 46 -1.08 2.13 12.10
N GLU A 47 -1.77 2.47 13.19
CA GLU A 47 -2.15 1.49 14.23
C GLU A 47 -3.06 0.46 13.54
N GLY A 48 -2.45 -0.38 12.71
CA GLY A 48 -3.08 -1.51 12.08
C GLY A 48 -3.23 -2.51 13.18
N GLY A 49 -4.41 -2.48 13.80
CA GLY A 49 -4.83 -3.44 14.80
C GLY A 49 -4.36 -4.83 14.40
N ASP A 50 -3.70 -5.48 15.34
CA ASP A 50 -3.57 -6.92 15.38
C ASP A 50 -4.96 -7.48 15.69
N ASP A 51 -5.92 -7.24 14.80
CA ASP A 51 -7.28 -7.79 14.84
C ASP A 51 -7.26 -9.19 14.20
N PHE A 52 -6.13 -9.87 14.34
CA PHE A 52 -5.94 -11.26 13.98
C PHE A 52 -6.64 -12.11 15.06
N LEU A 53 -7.96 -12.24 14.91
CA LEU A 53 -8.72 -13.41 15.34
C LEU A 53 -8.59 -13.80 16.83
N GLU A 54 -8.56 -12.85 17.76
CA GLU A 54 -8.69 -13.20 19.19
C GLU A 54 -10.07 -13.80 19.53
N ASP A 55 -11.09 -13.57 18.68
CA ASP A 55 -12.44 -14.12 18.92
C ASP A 55 -12.61 -15.58 18.48
N ASP A 56 -11.84 -16.05 17.48
CA ASP A 56 -11.96 -17.42 16.95
C ASP A 56 -11.17 -18.46 17.78
N LEU A 57 -10.33 -18.02 18.71
CA LEU A 57 -9.57 -18.89 19.62
C LEU A 57 -10.33 -19.31 20.90
N ARG A 58 -11.62 -18.97 21.01
CA ARG A 58 -12.52 -19.53 22.05
C ARG A 58 -13.33 -20.72 21.52
N MET A 59 -12.67 -21.67 20.85
CA MET A 59 -13.21 -23.04 20.81
C MET A 59 -13.06 -23.68 22.19
N GLY A 60 -14.20 -23.92 22.86
CA GLY A 60 -14.34 -25.01 23.82
C GLY A 60 -14.54 -24.61 25.29
N LYS A 61 -15.79 -24.36 25.66
CA LYS A 61 -16.38 -25.00 26.84
C LYS A 61 -17.84 -25.34 26.60
#